data_AF-A0A1F5DXZ8-F1
#
_entry.id   AF-A0A1F5DXZ8-F1
#
_cell.length_a   1.000
_cell.length_b   1.000
_cell.length_c   1.000
_cell.angle_alpha   90.00
_cell.angle_beta   90.00
_cell.angle_gamma   90.00
#
_symmetry.space_group_name_H-M   'P 1'
#
loop_
_entity.id
_entity.type
_entity.pdbx_description
1 polymer ?
#
loop_
_entity_poly.entity_id
_entity_poly.type
_entity_poly.pdbx_seq_one_letter_code
_entity_poly.pdbx_strand_id
1 'polypeptide(L)'
;MSEKLQEFLATGKDWAKVKTTVPGVFIQKLPSYRGQPARLAIEVNPVDASGAPTKRKGLLIRDVSEYEEFKEILSNEKMETVFEMLDKVNPPTLKKQRGGLEDDIIDI
;
A
#
# COMPACT_ATOMS: atom_id res chain seq x y z
N MET A 1 4.33 16.89 -12.40
CA MET A 1 4.19 15.94 -11.27
C MET A 1 3.00 16.28 -10.39
N SER A 2 2.95 17.49 -9.81
CA SER A 2 1.76 17.99 -9.11
C SER A 2 0.50 17.94 -9.99
N GLU A 3 0.62 18.31 -11.27
CA GLU A 3 -0.51 18.31 -12.22
C GLU A 3 -1.14 16.92 -12.41
N LYS A 4 -0.35 15.86 -12.57
CA LYS A 4 -0.88 14.48 -12.69
C LYS A 4 -1.61 14.03 -11.43
N LEU A 5 -1.09 14.39 -10.25
CA LEU A 5 -1.74 14.08 -8.97
C LEU A 5 -3.01 14.91 -8.77
N GLN A 6 -2.99 16.19 -9.15
CA GLN A 6 -4.16 17.06 -9.12
C GLN A 6 -5.25 16.57 -10.07
N GLU A 7 -4.88 16.18 -11.29
CA GLU A 7 -5.78 15.58 -12.27
C GLU A 7 -6.36 14.26 -11.75
N PHE A 8 -5.53 13.38 -11.19
CA PHE A 8 -5.99 12.13 -10.60
C PHE A 8 -6.94 12.37 -9.42
N LEU A 9 -6.64 13.34 -8.55
CA LEU A 9 -7.53 13.73 -7.46
C LEU A 9 -8.87 14.27 -7.99
N ALA A 10 -8.85 15.11 -9.04
CA ALA A 10 -10.04 15.73 -9.61
C ALA A 10 -10.92 14.72 -10.37
N THR A 11 -10.32 13.88 -11.21
CA THR A 11 -11.03 13.08 -12.22
C THR A 11 -11.01 11.57 -11.98
N GLY A 12 -10.08 11.09 -11.15
CA GLY A 12 -9.93 9.66 -10.87
C GLY A 12 -11.17 9.07 -10.22
N LYS A 13 -11.45 7.78 -10.44
CA LYS A 13 -12.53 7.08 -9.73
C LYS A 13 -12.19 6.91 -8.26
N ASP A 14 -13.20 6.92 -7.41
CA ASP A 14 -13.01 6.60 -5.99
C ASP A 14 -12.42 5.21 -5.83
N TRP A 15 -11.46 5.07 -4.92
CA TRP A 15 -10.66 3.87 -4.66
C TRP A 15 -9.73 3.43 -5.80
N ALA A 16 -9.69 4.16 -6.92
CA ALA A 16 -8.70 3.91 -7.96
C ALA A 16 -7.28 4.06 -7.41
N LYS A 17 -6.35 3.30 -8.00
CA LYS A 17 -4.93 3.32 -7.64
C LYS A 17 -4.09 3.60 -8.88
N VAL A 18 -2.97 4.28 -8.70
CA VAL A 18 -1.95 4.45 -9.72
C VAL A 18 -0.62 3.98 -9.16
N LYS A 19 0.18 3.29 -9.99
CA LYS A 19 1.50 2.78 -9.59
C LYS A 19 2.51 3.91 -9.54
N THR A 20 3.53 3.73 -8.70
CA THR A 20 4.70 4.62 -8.64
C THR A 20 5.97 3.85 -9.04
N THR A 21 7.09 4.55 -9.25
CA THR A 21 8.40 3.92 -9.50
C THR A 21 8.92 3.13 -8.34
N VAL A 22 8.46 3.40 -7.12
CA VAL A 22 8.83 2.61 -5.95
C VAL A 22 7.95 1.35 -5.92
N PRO A 23 8.53 0.14 -6.11
CA PRO A 23 7.75 -1.09 -6.14
C PRO A 23 6.98 -1.28 -4.83
N GLY A 24 5.69 -1.57 -4.96
CA GLY A 24 4.81 -1.75 -3.81
C GLY A 24 4.25 -0.47 -3.20
N VAL A 25 4.52 0.69 -3.79
CA VAL A 25 3.91 1.97 -3.42
C VAL A 25 2.93 2.39 -4.51
N PHE A 26 1.68 2.60 -4.10
CA PHE A 26 0.58 3.01 -4.97
C PHE A 26 -0.06 4.29 -4.42
N ILE A 27 -0.51 5.17 -5.30
CA ILE A 27 -1.30 6.34 -4.93
C ILE A 27 -2.77 5.99 -5.10
N GLN A 28 -3.54 6.03 -4.03
CA GLN A 28 -4.97 5.72 -4.03
C GLN A 28 -5.81 6.97 -3.82
N LYS A 29 -6.85 7.16 -4.64
CA LYS A 29 -7.85 8.20 -4.42
C LYS A 29 -8.89 7.72 -3.42
N LEU A 30 -9.05 8.47 -2.33
CA LEU A 30 -10.10 8.26 -1.34
C LEU A 30 -11.31 9.14 -1.65
N PRO A 31 -12.54 8.59 -1.51
CA PRO A 31 -13.75 9.36 -1.72
C PRO A 31 -13.89 10.47 -0.67
N SER A 32 -14.65 11.52 -1.00
CA SER A 32 -15.15 12.44 0.01
C SER A 32 -16.04 11.71 1.01
N TYR A 33 -15.89 11.99 2.30
CA TYR A 33 -16.65 11.29 3.34
C TYR A 33 -16.89 12.17 4.57
N ARG A 34 -18.14 12.20 5.07
CA ARG A 34 -18.54 12.93 6.29
C ARG A 34 -18.02 14.39 6.32
N GLY A 35 -18.22 15.12 5.22
CA GLY A 35 -17.80 16.52 5.10
C GLY A 35 -16.30 16.72 4.83
N GLN A 36 -15.50 15.65 4.73
CA GLN A 36 -14.11 15.73 4.30
C GLN A 36 -14.03 15.59 2.77
N PRO A 37 -13.20 16.42 2.09
CA PRO A 37 -13.02 16.34 0.65
C PRO A 37 -12.33 15.03 0.25
N ALA A 38 -12.46 14.67 -1.03
CA ALA A 38 -11.65 13.61 -1.61
C ALA A 38 -10.16 13.95 -1.44
N ARG A 39 -9.33 12.92 -1.27
CA ARG A 39 -7.90 13.07 -1.03
C ARG A 39 -7.12 11.89 -1.58
N LEU A 40 -5.83 12.08 -1.79
CA LEU A 40 -4.92 10.99 -2.14
C LEU A 40 -4.28 10.43 -0.87
N ALA A 41 -3.95 9.14 -0.91
CA ALA A 41 -3.21 8.43 0.12
C ALA A 41 -2.23 7.47 -0.55
N ILE A 42 -1.25 7.01 0.22
CA ILE A 42 -0.32 5.96 -0.20
C ILE A 42 -0.86 4.62 0.27
N GLU A 43 -0.90 3.63 -0.61
CA GLU A 43 -1.01 2.22 -0.22
C GLU A 43 0.36 1.55 -0.38
N VAL A 44 0.83 0.95 0.72
CA VAL A 44 1.98 0.04 0.72
C VAL A 44 1.47 -1.39 0.63
N ASN A 45 1.87 -2.09 -0.43
CA ASN A 45 1.50 -3.47 -0.66
C ASN A 45 2.71 -4.18 -1.27
N PRO A 46 3.22 -5.27 -0.67
CA PRO A 46 4.29 -6.02 -1.31
C PRO A 46 3.86 -6.38 -2.72
N VAL A 47 4.80 -6.46 -3.65
CA VAL A 47 4.54 -6.85 -5.03
C VAL A 47 5.22 -8.16 -5.36
N ASP A 48 4.76 -8.81 -6.41
CA ASP A 48 5.44 -9.95 -6.98
C ASP A 48 6.45 -9.54 -8.06
N ALA A 49 6.99 -10.52 -8.79
CA ALA A 49 7.94 -10.28 -9.86
C ALA A 49 7.40 -9.37 -10.98
N SER A 50 6.09 -9.11 -11.05
CA SER A 50 5.53 -8.11 -11.97
C SER A 50 5.46 -6.69 -11.49
N GLY A 51 5.57 -6.48 -10.18
CA GLY A 51 5.01 -5.26 -9.60
C GLY A 51 3.50 -5.33 -9.34
N ALA A 52 2.85 -6.51 -9.46
CA ALA A 52 1.44 -6.65 -9.14
C ALA A 52 1.24 -6.70 -7.60
N PRO A 53 0.28 -5.94 -7.04
CA PRO A 53 0.00 -5.98 -5.62
C PRO A 53 -0.45 -7.37 -5.22
N THR A 54 0.04 -7.77 -4.07
CA THR A 54 0.15 -9.18 -3.76
C THR A 54 -0.87 -9.54 -2.68
N LYS A 55 -1.32 -8.53 -1.92
CA LYS A 55 -2.47 -8.56 -1.03
C LYS A 55 -3.64 -7.81 -1.66
N ARG A 56 -4.88 -8.24 -1.38
CA ARG A 56 -6.09 -7.52 -1.82
C ARG A 56 -6.21 -6.12 -1.19
N LYS A 57 -5.73 -5.97 0.05
CA LYS A 57 -5.66 -4.71 0.79
C LYS A 57 -4.24 -4.53 1.33
N GLY A 58 -3.56 -3.48 0.90
CA GLY A 58 -2.32 -3.04 1.50
C GLY A 58 -2.53 -2.18 2.75
N LEU A 59 -1.43 -1.69 3.31
CA LEU A 59 -1.41 -0.70 4.37
C LEU A 59 -1.67 0.67 3.75
N LEU A 60 -2.79 1.31 4.10
CA LEU A 60 -3.14 2.64 3.63
C LEU A 60 -2.61 3.69 4.61
N ILE A 61 -1.85 4.67 4.10
CA ILE A 61 -1.17 5.72 4.85
C ILE A 61 -1.57 7.07 4.24
N ARG A 62 -2.12 7.97 5.05
CA ARG A 62 -2.77 9.21 4.59
C ARG A 62 -1.86 10.43 4.66
N ASP A 63 -0.90 10.41 5.57
CA ASP A 63 0.03 11.50 5.81
C ASP A 63 1.35 10.99 6.41
N VAL A 64 2.30 11.92 6.57
CA VAL A 64 3.65 11.61 7.06
C VAL A 64 3.64 11.20 8.53
N SER A 65 2.74 11.74 9.35
CA SER A 65 2.65 11.37 10.76
C SER A 65 2.21 9.90 10.90
N GLU A 66 1.17 9.49 10.15
CA GLU A 66 0.74 8.09 10.10
C GLU A 66 1.86 7.18 9.55
N TYR A 67 2.65 7.65 8.57
CA TYR A 67 3.81 6.90 8.07
C TYR A 67 4.86 6.65 9.16
N GLU A 68 5.22 7.68 9.93
CA GLU A 68 6.22 7.59 10.99
C GLU A 68 5.76 6.65 12.12
N GLU A 69 4.49 6.73 12.52
CA GLU A 69 3.90 5.83 13.51
C GLU A 69 3.95 4.36 13.06
N PHE A 70 3.53 4.07 11.81
CA PHE A 70 3.62 2.71 11.28
C PHE A 70 5.06 2.24 11.16
N LYS A 71 5.98 3.13 10.76
CA LYS A 71 7.40 2.79 10.66
C LYS A 71 7.97 2.40 12.02
N GLU A 72 7.66 3.14 13.08
CA GLU A 72 8.08 2.81 14.44
C GLU A 72 7.53 1.44 14.88
N ILE A 73 6.23 1.22 14.73
CA ILE A 73 5.56 -0.04 15.10
C ILE A 73 6.18 -1.22 14.35
N LEU A 74 6.34 -1.11 13.02
CA LEU A 74 6.83 -2.19 12.17
C LEU A 74 8.33 -2.46 12.36
N SER A 75 9.09 -1.48 12.84
CA SER A 75 10.52 -1.63 13.15
C SER A 75 10.79 -2.12 14.57
N ASN A 76 9.76 -2.29 15.40
CA ASN A 76 9.92 -2.73 16.77
C ASN A 76 10.42 -4.19 16.82
N GLU A 77 11.53 -4.41 17.53
CA GLU A 77 12.17 -5.74 17.67
C GLU A 77 11.21 -6.84 18.17
N LYS A 78 10.21 -6.48 18.98
CA LYS A 78 9.24 -7.44 19.53
C LYS A 78 8.27 -7.98 18.48
N MET A 79 8.18 -7.34 17.31
CA MET A 79 7.33 -7.82 16.22
C MET A 79 7.75 -9.22 15.76
N GLU A 80 9.05 -9.51 15.70
CA GLU A 80 9.54 -10.84 15.35
C GLU A 80 9.12 -11.88 16.39
N THR A 81 9.28 -11.56 17.68
CA THR A 81 8.80 -12.45 18.77
C THR A 81 7.31 -12.73 18.67
N VAL A 82 6.49 -11.73 18.33
CA VAL A 82 5.05 -11.93 18.14
C VAL A 82 4.79 -12.88 16.96
N PHE A 83 5.47 -12.72 15.82
CA PHE A 83 5.32 -13.63 14.69
C PHE A 83 5.76 -15.07 15.03
N GLU A 84 6.85 -15.25 15.76
CA GLU A 84 7.28 -16.58 16.21
C GLU A 84 6.25 -17.26 17.11
N MET A 85 5.62 -16.50 18.01
CA MET A 85 4.55 -17.02 18.86
C MET A 85 3.32 -17.42 18.03
N LEU A 86 2.98 -16.63 17.01
CA LEU A 86 1.89 -16.96 16.09
C LEU A 86 2.19 -18.24 15.29
N ASP A 87 3.41 -18.38 14.77
CA ASP A 87 3.81 -19.55 13.98
C ASP A 87 3.79 -20.85 14.79
N LYS A 88 4.00 -20.79 16.11
CA LYS A 88 3.90 -21.96 17.01
C LYS A 88 2.47 -22.44 17.23
N VAL A 89 1.48 -21.56 17.08
CA VAL A 89 0.06 -21.86 17.35
C VAL A 89 -0.71 -22.09 16.05
N ASN A 90 -0.29 -21.44 14.96
CA ASN A 90 -0.97 -21.54 13.68
C ASN A 90 -0.71 -22.89 12.99
N PRO A 91 -1.70 -23.46 12.30
CA PRO A 91 -1.50 -24.64 11.48
C PRO A 91 -0.53 -24.34 10.31
N PRO A 92 0.25 -25.33 9.84
CA PRO A 92 1.19 -25.13 8.73
C PRO A 92 0.45 -24.72 7.44
N THR A 93 0.96 -23.68 6.77
CA THR A 93 0.40 -23.18 5.50
C THR A 93 1.32 -23.48 4.31
N LEU A 94 0.72 -23.83 3.17
CA LEU A 94 1.42 -24.00 1.89
C LEU A 94 1.82 -22.61 1.33
N LYS A 95 3.10 -22.25 1.36
CA LYS A 95 3.60 -20.97 0.81
C LYS A 95 3.45 -20.94 -0.73
N LYS A 96 2.61 -20.05 -1.28
CA LYS A 96 2.48 -19.80 -2.74
C LYS A 96 3.49 -18.76 -3.25
N GLN A 97 4.30 -19.14 -4.25
CA GLN A 97 5.14 -18.23 -5.06
C GLN A 97 4.26 -17.30 -5.93
N ARG A 98 4.73 -16.10 -6.27
CA ARG A 98 3.98 -15.05 -7.00
C ARG A 98 4.74 -14.57 -8.24
N GLY A 99 4.05 -14.23 -9.35
CA GLY A 99 4.69 -13.81 -10.60
C GLY A 99 3.85 -12.91 -11.53
N GLY A 100 4.59 -12.05 -12.25
CA GLY A 100 4.44 -11.35 -13.55
C GLY A 100 3.06 -11.06 -14.18
N LEU A 101 2.62 -9.78 -14.37
CA LEU A 101 2.79 -8.92 -15.58
C LEU A 101 2.67 -7.36 -15.34
N GLU A 102 3.20 -6.56 -16.29
CA GLU A 102 3.46 -5.08 -16.29
C GLU A 102 2.23 -4.17 -16.54
N ASP A 103 2.29 -2.88 -16.13
CA ASP A 103 1.66 -1.69 -16.78
C ASP A 103 1.84 -0.38 -15.98
N ASP A 104 2.07 0.74 -16.69
CA ASP A 104 2.11 2.17 -16.34
C ASP A 104 2.58 2.60 -14.93
N ILE A 105 3.85 3.00 -14.87
CA ILE A 105 4.57 3.45 -13.68
C ILE A 105 4.65 5.00 -13.67
N ILE A 106 4.32 5.64 -12.55
CA ILE A 106 4.58 7.07 -12.33
C ILE A 106 5.94 7.26 -11.65
N ASP A 107 6.84 8.03 -12.26
CA ASP A 107 8.09 8.46 -11.61
C ASP A 107 7.81 9.34 -10.37
N ILE A 108 8.30 8.85 -9.22
CA ILE A 108 8.39 9.58 -7.95
C ILE A 108 9.85 9.78 -7.53
#